data_AF-A0A9E7JVE8-F1
#
_entry.id   AF-A0A9E7JVE8-F1
#
_cell.length_a   1.000
_cell.length_b   1.000
_cell.length_c   1.000
_cell.angle_alpha   90.00
_cell.angle_beta   90.00
_cell.angle_gamma   90.00
#
_symmetry.space_group_name_H-M   'P 1'
#
loop_
_entity.id
_entity.type
_entity.pdbx_description
1 polymer ?
#
loop_
_entity_poly.entity_id
_entity_poly.type
_entity_poly.pdbx_seq_one_letter_code
_entity_poly.pdbx_strand_id
1 'polypeptide(L)'
;MLSPASQQPSLESFQDHDKNENKSKGSSSRSRVAFRTKSELEVLDDGYKWRKYGRKKMKNSPNPRNYYRCSTVGCNVKKTVEREREDSRFVLTTYEGTHNHHAPMPATTLHQRLEGLPHTEH
;
A
#
# COMPACT_ATOMS: atom_id res chain seq x y z
N MET A 1 15.05 -17.89 -20.05
CA MET A 1 13.89 -17.81 -19.15
C MET A 1 14.27 -16.86 -18.01
N LEU A 2 13.93 -15.57 -18.10
CA LEU A 2 14.35 -14.57 -17.11
C LEU A 2 13.38 -14.58 -15.92
N SER A 3 13.90 -14.80 -14.72
CA SER A 3 13.18 -14.86 -13.46
C SER A 3 12.35 -13.58 -13.20
N PRO A 4 11.13 -13.68 -12.65
CA PRO A 4 10.40 -12.51 -12.20
C PRO A 4 11.05 -12.00 -10.92
N ALA A 5 11.86 -10.94 -11.05
CA ALA A 5 12.42 -10.24 -9.90
C ALA A 5 11.28 -9.72 -9.03
N SER A 6 11.12 -10.34 -7.86
CA SER A 6 10.39 -9.78 -6.73
C SER A 6 10.76 -8.31 -6.58
N GLN A 7 9.78 -7.44 -6.75
CA GLN A 7 9.87 -6.03 -6.40
C GLN A 7 9.99 -5.94 -4.88
N GLN A 8 11.20 -6.15 -4.36
CA GLN A 8 11.50 -5.82 -2.97
C GLN A 8 11.53 -4.29 -2.87
N PRO A 9 10.80 -3.68 -1.91
CA PRO A 9 10.99 -2.28 -1.61
C PRO A 9 12.38 -2.12 -1.01
N SER A 10 13.30 -1.48 -1.73
CA SER A 10 14.59 -1.09 -1.18
C SER A 10 14.34 -0.03 -0.10
N LEU A 11 14.53 -0.42 1.17
CA LEU A 11 14.57 0.49 2.31
C LEU A 11 15.90 1.25 2.27
N GLU A 12 16.04 2.18 1.34
CA GLU A 12 17.19 3.08 1.35
C GLU A 12 16.89 4.25 2.29
N SER A 13 17.55 4.22 3.45
CA SER A 13 17.57 5.32 4.41
C SER A 13 18.48 6.41 3.86
N PHE A 14 17.92 7.46 3.28
CA PHE A 14 18.70 8.61 2.78
C PHE A 14 18.47 9.85 3.65
N GLN A 15 19.58 10.49 4.02
CA GLN A 15 19.66 11.77 4.73
C GLN A 15 18.97 12.88 3.94
N ASP A 16 18.03 13.56 4.60
CA ASP A 16 17.29 14.70 4.07
C ASP A 16 18.19 15.92 3.81
N HIS A 17 18.19 16.41 2.57
CA HIS A 17 18.58 17.78 2.27
C HIS A 17 17.65 18.35 1.18
N ASP A 18 16.47 18.82 1.59
CA ASP A 18 15.88 20.03 1.01
C ASP A 18 14.87 20.68 1.97
N LYS A 19 14.93 22.01 2.05
CA LYS A 19 14.25 22.84 3.05
C LYS A 19 12.78 23.04 2.66
N ASN A 20 11.85 22.56 3.49
CA ASN A 20 10.53 23.19 3.59
C ASN A 20 9.92 23.02 4.98
N GLU A 21 10.01 24.09 5.76
CA GLU A 21 9.47 24.26 7.09
C GLU A 21 7.93 24.29 7.08
N ASN A 22 7.29 23.26 7.67
CA ASN A 22 6.20 23.52 8.63
C ASN A 22 5.69 22.27 9.39
N LYS A 23 5.80 22.36 10.72
CA LYS A 23 5.03 21.65 11.76
C LYS A 23 5.22 20.14 11.92
N SER A 24 6.31 19.77 12.58
CA SER A 24 6.35 18.64 13.52
C SER A 24 6.21 19.18 14.96
N LYS A 25 4.99 19.59 15.33
CA LYS A 25 4.64 19.70 16.76
C LYS A 25 4.48 18.28 17.30
N GLY A 26 5.29 17.92 18.28
CA GLY A 26 5.23 16.62 18.94
C GLY A 26 3.84 16.34 19.51
N SER A 27 3.35 15.12 19.29
CA SER A 27 2.31 14.51 20.11
C SER A 27 2.41 13.00 19.94
N SER A 28 2.80 12.28 21.01
CA SER A 28 2.59 10.84 21.24
C SER A 28 2.51 10.00 19.96
N SER A 29 3.67 9.63 19.42
CA SER A 29 3.83 9.21 18.02
C SER A 29 3.07 7.92 17.71
N ARG A 30 1.89 8.03 17.09
CA ARG A 30 1.34 6.93 16.30
C ARG A 30 2.42 6.48 15.30
N SER A 31 2.75 5.19 15.29
CA SER A 31 3.74 4.62 14.37
C SER A 31 3.42 5.05 12.94
N ARG A 32 4.32 5.81 12.33
CA ARG A 32 4.17 6.34 10.98
C ARG A 32 5.37 5.91 10.16
N VAL A 33 5.11 5.23 9.05
CA VAL A 33 6.14 4.71 8.15
C VAL A 33 5.88 5.28 6.77
N ALA A 34 6.89 5.89 6.16
CA ALA A 34 6.83 6.38 4.79
C ALA A 34 7.95 5.75 3.97
N PHE A 35 7.64 5.38 2.72
CA PHE A 35 8.63 4.87 1.80
C PHE A 35 8.32 5.30 0.37
N ARG A 36 9.37 5.26 -0.44
CA ARG A 36 9.37 5.58 -1.85
C ARG A 36 9.55 4.29 -2.64
N THR A 37 8.70 4.04 -3.63
CA THR A 37 8.81 2.84 -4.47
C THR A 37 8.77 3.24 -5.93
N LYS A 38 9.69 2.67 -6.73
CA LYS A 38 9.66 2.79 -8.18
C LYS A 38 8.55 1.88 -8.73
N SER A 39 7.48 2.47 -9.25
CA SER A 39 6.34 1.74 -9.80
C SER A 39 5.53 2.60 -10.76
N GLU A 40 5.04 1.98 -11.84
CA GLU A 40 4.07 2.58 -12.77
C GLU A 40 2.66 2.64 -12.16
N LEU A 41 2.36 1.76 -11.21
CA LEU A 41 1.07 1.71 -10.53
C LEU A 41 0.98 2.79 -9.45
N GLU A 42 -0.13 3.52 -9.40
CA GLU A 42 -0.37 4.49 -8.32
C GLU A 42 -0.58 3.81 -6.97
N VAL A 43 -1.20 2.63 -6.92
CA VAL A 43 -1.50 1.91 -5.68
C VAL A 43 -0.88 0.52 -5.77
N LEU A 44 0.01 0.21 -4.84
CA LEU A 44 0.63 -1.09 -4.72
C LEU A 44 -0.33 -2.06 -4.00
N ASP A 45 -0.32 -3.31 -4.46
CA ASP A 45 -0.94 -4.41 -3.71
C ASP A 45 0.00 -4.82 -2.56
N ASP A 46 -0.45 -4.55 -1.34
CA ASP A 46 0.25 -4.84 -0.09
C ASP A 46 -0.43 -5.96 0.70
N GLY A 47 -1.41 -6.65 0.10
CA GLY A 47 -2.20 -7.70 0.73
C GLY A 47 -3.29 -7.20 1.69
N TYR A 48 -3.38 -5.90 1.98
CA TYR A 48 -4.44 -5.34 2.80
C TYR A 48 -5.59 -4.77 1.97
N LYS A 49 -6.80 -4.83 2.54
CA LYS A 49 -7.99 -4.25 1.90
C LYS A 49 -8.13 -2.78 2.27
N TRP A 50 -8.02 -1.91 1.28
CA TRP A 50 -8.10 -0.45 1.44
C TRP A 50 -9.39 0.11 0.85
N ARG A 51 -9.99 1.08 1.54
CA ARG A 51 -11.09 1.91 1.02
C ARG A 51 -10.62 3.35 0.89
N LYS A 52 -10.78 3.91 -0.31
CA LYS A 52 -10.53 5.33 -0.56
C LYS A 52 -11.59 6.16 0.15
N TYR A 53 -11.17 7.12 0.96
CA TYR A 53 -12.08 8.03 1.64
C TYR A 53 -11.89 9.49 1.20
N GLY A 54 -10.79 9.79 0.49
CA GLY A 54 -10.51 11.15 0.06
C GLY A 54 -9.46 11.24 -1.04
N ARG A 55 -9.46 12.41 -1.69
CA ARG A 55 -8.45 12.84 -2.66
C ARG A 55 -8.25 14.33 -2.48
N LYS A 56 -6.99 14.77 -2.41
CA LYS A 56 -6.62 16.18 -2.28
C LYS A 56 -5.77 16.61 -3.47
N LYS A 57 -6.16 17.71 -4.12
CA LYS A 57 -5.30 18.40 -5.09
C LYS A 57 -4.12 19.02 -4.34
N MET A 58 -2.90 18.77 -4.81
CA MET A 58 -1.69 19.29 -4.19
C MET A 58 -1.34 20.66 -4.78
N LYS A 59 -0.86 21.59 -3.95
CA LYS A 59 -0.53 22.96 -4.40
C LYS A 59 0.73 22.98 -5.28
N ASN A 60 1.69 22.11 -4.98
CA ASN A 60 3.01 22.09 -5.61
C ASN A 60 3.23 20.88 -6.52
N SER A 61 2.25 19.97 -6.63
CA SER A 61 2.36 18.76 -7.44
C SER A 61 1.17 18.68 -8.40
N PRO A 62 1.40 18.33 -9.69
CA PRO A 62 0.32 18.03 -10.62
C PRO A 62 -0.44 16.76 -10.21
N ASN A 63 0.21 15.90 -9.41
CA ASN A 63 -0.34 14.63 -8.98
C ASN A 63 -1.22 14.82 -7.73
N PRO A 64 -2.41 14.21 -7.68
CA PRO A 64 -3.26 14.27 -6.49
C PRO A 64 -2.68 13.38 -5.37
N ARG A 65 -2.96 13.75 -4.11
CA ARG A 65 -2.75 12.87 -2.96
C ARG A 65 -4.02 12.09 -2.66
N ASN A 66 -3.92 10.76 -2.68
CA ASN A 66 -5.02 9.85 -2.41
C ASN A 66 -4.97 9.37 -0.96
N TYR A 67 -6.13 9.24 -0.32
CA TYR A 67 -6.26 8.85 1.08
C TYR A 67 -7.10 7.58 1.23
N TYR A 68 -6.56 6.63 1.97
CA TYR A 68 -7.15 5.31 2.18
C TYR A 68 -7.20 4.94 3.66
N ARG A 69 -8.23 4.20 4.04
CA ARG A 69 -8.35 3.57 5.36
C ARG A 69 -8.46 2.07 5.20
N CYS A 70 -7.96 1.31 6.16
CA CYS A 70 -8.17 -0.12 6.18
C CYS A 70 -9.67 -0.44 6.21
N SER A 71 -10.04 -1.51 5.52
CA SER A 71 -11.43 -1.94 5.37
C SER A 71 -11.88 -2.92 6.46
N THR A 72 -10.93 -3.49 7.19
CA THR A 72 -11.22 -4.44 8.27
C THR A 72 -11.87 -3.70 9.44
N VAL A 73 -12.93 -4.28 9.97
CA VAL A 73 -13.65 -3.72 11.13
C VAL A 73 -12.71 -3.66 12.33
N GLY A 74 -12.70 -2.52 13.04
CA GLY A 74 -11.82 -2.30 14.19
C GLY A 74 -10.35 -1.99 13.83
N CYS A 75 -10.00 -1.90 12.54
CA CYS A 75 -8.68 -1.48 12.11
C CYS A 75 -8.64 0.02 11.80
N ASN A 76 -7.69 0.72 12.42
CA ASN A 76 -7.59 2.18 12.35
C ASN A 76 -6.46 2.66 11.42
N VAL A 77 -5.81 1.74 10.71
CA VAL A 77 -4.67 2.07 9.84
C VAL A 77 -5.13 2.91 8.66
N LYS A 78 -4.37 3.95 8.36
CA LYS A 78 -4.56 4.82 7.21
C LYS A 78 -3.33 4.79 6.34
N LYS A 79 -3.51 4.96 5.03
CA LYS A 79 -2.41 5.24 4.13
C LYS A 79 -2.69 6.41 3.20
N THR A 80 -1.65 7.17 2.89
CA THR A 80 -1.67 8.19 1.84
C THR A 80 -0.75 7.78 0.70
N VAL A 81 -1.18 8.05 -0.52
CA VAL A 81 -0.43 7.69 -1.72
C VAL A 81 -0.35 8.89 -2.65
N GLU A 82 0.85 9.22 -3.09
CA GLU A 82 1.13 10.36 -3.98
C GLU A 82 2.26 10.01 -4.95
N ARG A 83 2.09 10.36 -6.22
CA ARG A 83 3.15 10.25 -7.22
C ARG A 83 4.07 11.46 -7.15
N GLU A 84 5.38 11.20 -7.14
CA GLU A 84 6.39 12.24 -7.02
C GLU A 84 6.27 13.24 -8.19
N ARG A 85 6.48 14.52 -7.88
CA ARG A 85 6.39 15.59 -8.88
C ARG A 85 7.54 15.51 -9.90
N GLU A 86 8.74 15.27 -9.39
CA GLU A 86 9.98 15.34 -10.16
C GLU A 86 10.22 14.07 -10.97
N ASP A 87 9.98 12.90 -10.38
CA ASP A 87 10.09 11.62 -11.07
C ASP A 87 8.80 10.80 -10.92
N SER A 88 7.95 10.85 -11.95
CA SER A 88 6.66 10.14 -11.97
C SER A 88 6.78 8.61 -11.91
N ARG A 89 7.99 8.05 -12.03
CA ARG A 89 8.23 6.62 -11.81
C ARG A 89 8.18 6.24 -10.34
N PHE A 90 8.20 7.20 -9.42
CA PHE A 90 8.19 6.94 -8.00
C PHE A 90 6.86 7.31 -7.35
N VAL A 91 6.47 6.46 -6.39
CA VAL A 91 5.25 6.60 -5.59
C VAL A 91 5.65 6.67 -4.13
N LEU A 92 5.20 7.72 -3.46
CA LEU A 92 5.34 7.92 -2.03
C LEU A 92 4.12 7.34 -1.33
N THR A 93 4.36 6.34 -0.48
CA THR A 93 3.33 5.74 0.36
C THR A 93 3.64 6.00 1.83
N THR A 94 2.66 6.48 2.58
CA THR A 94 2.79 6.69 4.03
C THR A 94 1.68 5.98 4.76
N TYR A 95 2.04 5.12 5.71
CA TYR A 95 1.14 4.43 6.63
C TYR A 95 1.14 5.12 7.99
N GLU A 96 -0.03 5.13 8.63
CA GLU A 96 -0.22 5.58 10.00
C GLU A 96 -0.99 4.52 10.79
N GLY A 97 -0.40 4.06 11.89
CA GLY A 97 -0.93 3.01 12.76
C GLY A 97 -0.37 1.62 12.44
N THR A 98 -0.85 0.62 13.18
CA THR A 98 -0.46 -0.79 13.04
C THR A 98 -1.70 -1.64 12.83
N HIS A 99 -1.65 -2.58 11.89
CA HIS A 99 -2.75 -3.52 11.68
C HIS A 99 -2.87 -4.46 12.88
N ASN A 100 -4.10 -4.69 13.33
CA ASN A 100 -4.45 -5.62 14.41
C ASN A 100 -5.08 -6.91 13.86
N HIS A 101 -4.81 -7.22 12.59
CA HIS A 101 -5.34 -8.38 11.88
C HIS A 101 -4.33 -8.81 10.81
N HIS A 102 -4.44 -10.07 10.38
CA HIS A 102 -3.66 -10.58 9.26
C HIS A 102 -4.13 -9.97 7.94
N ALA A 103 -3.22 -9.91 6.96
CA ALA A 103 -3.60 -9.63 5.59
C ALA A 103 -4.64 -10.66 5.12
N PRO A 104 -5.79 -10.25 4.54
CA PRO A 104 -6.73 -11.19 3.97
C PRO A 104 -6.03 -12.05 2.92
N MET A 105 -6.20 -13.37 3.02
CA MET A 105 -5.67 -14.29 2.01
C MET A 105 -6.13 -13.85 0.61
N PRO A 106 -5.21 -13.77 -0.38
CA PRO A 106 -5.61 -13.57 -1.75
C PRO A 106 -6.52 -14.73 -2.14
N ALA A 107 -7.64 -14.43 -2.80
CA ALA A 107 -8.58 -15.45 -3.25
C ALA A 107 -7.97 -16.21 -4.43
N THR A 108 -7.05 -17.14 -4.16
CA THR A 108 -6.49 -18.05 -5.16
C THR A 108 -6.77 -19.50 -4.74
N THR A 109 -7.65 -20.12 -5.53
CA THR A 109 -7.72 -21.58 -5.78
C THR A 109 -8.27 -22.48 -4.67
N LEU A 110 -9.60 -22.44 -4.47
CA LEU A 110 -10.41 -23.64 -4.16
C LEU A 110 -11.54 -23.76 -5.19
N HIS A 111 -11.17 -23.92 -6.46
CA HIS A 111 -12.09 -24.38 -7.50
C HIS A 111 -11.41 -25.42 -8.39
N GLN A 112 -10.81 -26.44 -7.77
CA GLN A 112 -10.50 -27.69 -8.46
C GLN A 112 -10.55 -28.83 -7.44
N ARG A 113 -11.29 -29.89 -7.79
CA ARG A 113 -11.51 -31.16 -7.07
C ARG A 113 -12.65 -31.05 -6.05
N LEU A 114 -13.89 -31.43 -6.40
CA LEU A 114 -14.32 -32.82 -6.59
C LEU A 114 -15.36 -33.00 -7.73
N GLU A 115 -14.94 -32.87 -8.98
CA GLU A 115 -15.68 -33.44 -10.13
C GLU A 115 -14.97 -34.76 -10.47
N GLY A 116 -15.43 -35.90 -9.92
CA GLY A 116 -14.87 -37.21 -10.28
C GLY A 116 -14.90 -38.29 -9.21
N LEU A 117 -16.10 -38.67 -8.72
CA LEU A 117 -16.27 -39.99 -8.10
C LEU A 117 -16.98 -40.89 -9.13
N PRO A 118 -16.40 -42.06 -9.49
CA PRO A 118 -17.06 -43.00 -10.38
C PRO A 118 -18.29 -43.60 -9.70
N HIS A 119 -19.37 -43.72 -10.46
CA HIS A 119 -20.52 -44.53 -10.09
C HIS A 119 -20.08 -45.99 -10.02
N THR A 120 -20.24 -46.62 -8.85
CA THR A 120 -20.30 -48.07 -8.78
C THR A 120 -21.75 -48.43 -8.51
N GLU A 121 -22.39 -48.90 -9.56
CA GLU A 121 -23.62 -49.69 -9.56
C GLU A 121 -23.54 -50.89 -8.61
N HIS A 122 -24.64 -51.20 -7.92
CA HIS A 122 -25.09 -52.52 -7.46
C HIS A 122 -26.56 -52.45 -7.05
#